data_AF-A0A6M8FCS6-F1
#
_entry.id   AF-A0A6M8FCS6-F1
#
_cell.length_a   1.000
_cell.length_b   1.000
_cell.length_c   1.000
_cell.angle_alpha   90.00
_cell.angle_beta   90.00
_cell.angle_gamma   90.00
#
_symmetry.space_group_name_H-M   'P 1'
#
loop_
_entity.id
_entity.type
_entity.pdbx_description
1 polymer ?
#
loop_
_entity_poly.entity_id
_entity_poly.type
_entity_poly.pdbx_seq_one_letter_code
_entity_poly.pdbx_strand_id
1 'polypeptide(L)'
;MSHNKSKMALAVGIGIWGIQAHAFEIDTGPNVTTSLESVAEYTSVYRTTGPERIYSNGQNIFANNNDGSEYYDRGFVSNEFKLTSELHVRTEQDGLFVRGTAWYDTQIMDNDPSGDSFETHNTDSDERYPSDLENRAGHRSRLLDAYLYTNRYIGEMPVTVRLGRQVINWGEGIYYADGLNVINPVDIGRVVLPNASLKDALLPTNMISGQLGLTDALSVEAFYGLEWKGHELIPTGAFLNNQDYFGKGSNGVLVDLRNELGGLAEMVPGLNGENGVVAGARYGEEHDARDDGQFGVALRYLVEDWNNTEFSLYYLNYHSKVPFLSIQKGQSFACSAGSGGRFSEVCGLAQAFDPASVPLVDGLALLDSTYYDFIYPEDIRLFGLSVSGTIGDTSVAGELAYRPNAPLEPSMIYELEQLGSGALEGNGASGGSIDLGEFGDGSANDSRSTIDLYKRHELYTGSVSAIHAFGPVLGLDDLIVLGEAAFNHVPGSLLDSVNYEYLDSFAWGYTLNVSGLIQDVRPNLDLLPGLTFRQDVSGTSPSLNENFIQGRKSATLELGGKYGQKLGGKLAYTSFWGARKDNALIDRDHVALNVTYSF
;
A
#
# COMPACT_ATOMS: atom_id res chain seq x y z
N MET A 1 34.72 31.19 -22.33
CA MET A 1 34.37 31.00 -20.91
C MET A 1 33.18 30.08 -20.87
N SER A 2 33.40 28.79 -20.64
CA SER A 2 32.34 27.76 -20.59
C SER A 2 31.67 27.80 -19.22
N HIS A 3 30.38 28.07 -19.18
CA HIS A 3 29.56 27.88 -17.98
C HIS A 3 28.93 26.49 -18.04
N ASN A 4 29.43 25.60 -17.18
CA ASN A 4 28.80 24.32 -16.87
C ASN A 4 27.59 24.63 -15.98
N LYS A 5 26.37 24.62 -16.53
CA LYS A 5 25.12 24.63 -15.75
C LYS A 5 24.81 23.18 -15.36
N SER A 6 25.24 22.75 -14.18
CA SER A 6 24.76 21.51 -13.56
C SER A 6 23.31 21.73 -13.11
N LYS A 7 22.36 21.20 -13.88
CA LYS A 7 20.96 21.10 -13.46
C LYS A 7 20.89 20.07 -12.32
N MET A 8 20.75 20.53 -11.08
CA MET A 8 20.38 19.67 -9.96
C MET A 8 18.91 19.31 -10.13
N ALA A 9 18.64 18.12 -10.65
CA ALA A 9 17.38 17.45 -10.38
C ALA A 9 17.44 17.01 -8.91
N LEU A 10 16.62 17.61 -8.05
CA LEU A 10 16.39 17.13 -6.69
C LEU A 10 15.59 15.83 -6.80
N ALA A 11 16.27 14.73 -7.15
CA ALA A 11 15.74 13.39 -6.98
C ALA A 11 15.77 13.09 -5.48
N VAL A 12 14.70 13.43 -4.77
CA VAL A 12 14.50 13.00 -3.39
C VAL A 12 14.16 11.52 -3.40
N GLY A 13 15.21 10.70 -3.56
CA GLY A 13 15.16 9.29 -3.23
C GLY A 13 15.60 9.14 -1.78
N ILE A 14 14.68 8.78 -0.88
CA ILE A 14 15.02 8.24 0.44
C ILE A 14 16.02 7.12 0.19
N GLY A 15 17.26 7.31 0.63
CA GLY A 15 18.29 6.29 0.64
C GLY A 15 18.43 5.53 -0.68
N ILE A 16 18.67 6.21 -1.81
CA ILE A 16 19.35 5.52 -2.92
C ILE A 16 20.80 5.34 -2.47
N TRP A 17 21.04 4.31 -1.66
CA TRP A 17 22.35 3.71 -1.49
C TRP A 17 22.67 2.93 -2.77
N GLY A 18 22.70 3.64 -3.90
CA GLY A 18 23.04 3.09 -5.19
C GLY A 18 24.46 2.55 -5.13
N ILE A 19 24.58 1.26 -5.34
CA ILE A 19 25.80 0.61 -5.78
C ILE A 19 25.88 0.96 -7.27
N GLN A 20 26.98 1.58 -7.73
CA GLN A 20 27.15 1.83 -9.16
C GLN A 20 27.40 0.48 -9.84
N ALA A 21 26.40 -0.03 -10.55
CA ALA A 21 26.56 -1.21 -11.38
C ALA A 21 27.55 -0.92 -12.52
N HIS A 22 28.42 -1.87 -12.83
CA HIS A 22 29.14 -1.82 -14.09
C HIS A 22 28.19 -2.31 -15.17
N ALA A 23 27.62 -1.39 -15.94
CA ALA A 23 26.92 -1.75 -17.16
C ALA A 23 27.80 -2.63 -18.05
N PHE A 24 27.32 -3.80 -18.44
CA PHE A 24 27.88 -4.52 -19.58
C PHE A 24 27.51 -3.73 -20.83
N GLU A 25 28.48 -3.04 -21.42
CA GLU A 25 28.32 -2.42 -22.73
C GLU A 25 28.33 -3.50 -23.82
N ILE A 26 27.25 -3.58 -24.58
CA ILE A 26 27.12 -4.46 -25.74
C ILE A 26 27.52 -3.65 -26.97
N ASP A 27 28.60 -4.05 -27.64
CA ASP A 27 29.01 -3.43 -28.91
C ASP A 27 27.91 -3.61 -29.95
N THR A 28 27.20 -2.51 -30.22
CA THR A 28 26.07 -2.44 -31.15
C THR A 28 26.35 -1.48 -32.31
N GLY A 29 27.64 -1.16 -32.54
CA GLY A 29 28.09 -0.22 -33.56
C GLY A 29 28.18 1.23 -33.06
N PRO A 30 28.56 2.18 -33.94
CA PRO A 30 29.01 3.52 -33.53
C PRO A 30 27.88 4.48 -33.11
N ASN A 31 26.62 4.20 -33.49
CA ASN A 31 25.49 5.12 -33.33
C ASN A 31 24.44 4.61 -32.33
N VAL A 32 24.70 3.46 -31.71
CA VAL A 32 23.81 2.82 -30.75
C VAL A 32 24.64 2.45 -29.52
N THR A 33 24.21 2.90 -28.36
CA THR A 33 24.77 2.49 -27.07
C THR A 33 23.79 1.56 -26.40
N THR A 34 24.23 0.34 -26.11
CA THR A 34 23.44 -0.66 -25.40
C THR A 34 24.12 -1.01 -24.09
N SER A 35 23.41 -0.87 -22.97
CA SER A 35 23.88 -1.29 -21.65
C SER A 35 22.89 -2.22 -20.96
N LEU A 36 23.41 -3.23 -20.27
CA LEU A 36 22.68 -4.08 -19.36
C LEU A 36 23.28 -3.96 -17.95
N GLU A 37 22.45 -3.61 -16.98
CA GLU A 37 22.81 -3.53 -15.56
C GLU A 37 21.99 -4.55 -14.79
N SER A 38 22.59 -5.27 -13.86
CA SER A 38 21.86 -6.20 -13.00
C SER A 38 22.22 -6.04 -11.54
N VAL A 39 21.22 -6.24 -10.68
CA VAL A 39 21.35 -6.21 -9.23
C VAL A 39 20.76 -7.48 -8.66
N ALA A 40 21.60 -8.26 -7.99
CA ALA A 40 21.18 -9.40 -7.17
C ALA A 40 21.05 -8.96 -5.71
N GLU A 41 19.98 -9.38 -5.06
CA GLU A 41 19.71 -9.04 -3.67
C GLU A 41 19.33 -10.29 -2.88
N TYR A 42 19.75 -10.31 -1.62
CA TYR A 42 19.28 -11.25 -0.62
C TYR A 42 18.73 -10.46 0.57
N THR A 43 17.49 -10.74 0.94
CA THR A 43 16.81 -10.11 2.07
C THR A 43 16.31 -11.17 3.03
N SER A 44 16.60 -11.01 4.32
CA SER A 44 16.10 -11.88 5.39
C SER A 44 15.46 -11.04 6.48
N VAL A 45 14.28 -11.46 6.93
CA VAL A 45 13.54 -10.80 8.01
C VAL A 45 13.32 -11.80 9.14
N TYR A 46 13.66 -11.38 10.36
CA TYR A 46 13.55 -12.16 11.57
C TYR A 46 12.69 -11.44 12.60
N ARG A 47 11.55 -12.02 12.95
CA ARG A 47 10.64 -11.55 14.00
C ARG A 47 11.27 -11.73 15.39
N THR A 48 11.23 -10.69 16.21
CA THR A 48 11.87 -10.68 17.54
C THR A 48 10.87 -10.79 18.71
N THR A 49 9.63 -10.39 18.50
CA THR A 49 8.53 -10.42 19.47
C THR A 49 7.59 -11.59 19.20
N GLY A 50 6.84 -12.04 20.22
CA GLY A 50 5.78 -13.03 20.02
C GLY A 50 4.45 -12.33 19.68
N PRO A 51 3.45 -13.06 19.18
CA PRO A 51 2.11 -12.50 18.89
C PRO A 51 1.47 -11.84 20.13
N GLU A 52 0.87 -10.66 19.95
CA GLU A 52 0.05 -10.01 20.97
C GLU A 52 -1.44 -10.16 20.64
N ARG A 53 -2.21 -10.71 21.59
CA ARG A 53 -3.66 -10.88 21.45
C ARG A 53 -4.38 -10.00 22.47
N ILE A 54 -5.25 -9.11 21.99
CA ILE A 54 -6.07 -8.27 22.85
C ILE A 54 -7.49 -8.84 22.86
N TYR A 55 -7.98 -9.17 24.05
CA TYR A 55 -9.32 -9.73 24.21
C TYR A 55 -10.29 -8.67 24.76
N SER A 56 -11.48 -8.62 24.19
CA SER A 56 -12.64 -7.89 24.70
C SER A 56 -13.84 -8.82 24.72
N ASN A 57 -14.57 -8.90 25.84
CA ASN A 57 -15.70 -9.82 26.01
C ASN A 57 -15.41 -11.29 25.66
N GLY A 58 -14.16 -11.74 25.79
CA GLY A 58 -13.75 -13.11 25.47
C GLY A 58 -13.42 -13.36 23.99
N GLN A 59 -13.59 -12.37 23.11
CA GLN A 59 -13.20 -12.43 21.70
C GLN A 59 -11.88 -11.67 21.47
N ASN A 60 -11.04 -12.19 20.58
CA ASN A 60 -9.85 -11.50 20.12
C ASN A 60 -10.29 -10.37 19.17
N ILE A 61 -10.05 -9.12 19.55
CA ILE A 61 -10.47 -7.96 18.74
C ILE A 61 -9.65 -7.79 17.46
N PHE A 62 -8.59 -8.59 17.30
CA PHE A 62 -7.77 -8.60 16.10
C PHE A 62 -8.04 -9.79 15.17
N ALA A 63 -9.09 -10.59 15.37
CA ALA A 63 -9.34 -11.80 14.57
C ALA A 63 -9.46 -11.60 13.05
N ASN A 64 -9.56 -10.34 12.58
CA ASN A 64 -9.58 -9.98 11.16
C ASN A 64 -8.37 -9.12 10.74
N ASN A 65 -7.41 -8.89 11.64
CA ASN A 65 -6.23 -8.04 11.46
C ASN A 65 -4.95 -8.65 12.07
N ASN A 66 -4.93 -9.95 12.40
CA ASN A 66 -3.85 -10.62 13.11
C ASN A 66 -3.15 -11.73 12.34
N ASP A 67 -3.52 -12.07 11.11
CA ASP A 67 -2.84 -13.14 10.35
C ASP A 67 -1.35 -12.84 10.17
N GLY A 68 -0.98 -11.58 9.92
CA GLY A 68 0.43 -11.18 9.87
C GLY A 68 1.21 -11.47 11.17
N SER A 69 0.51 -11.70 12.28
CA SER A 69 1.07 -12.13 13.56
C SER A 69 0.84 -13.62 13.86
N GLU A 70 -0.30 -14.21 13.49
CA GLU A 70 -0.64 -15.61 13.79
C GLU A 70 0.07 -16.60 12.85
N TYR A 71 0.49 -16.18 11.65
CA TYR A 71 1.27 -17.04 10.74
C TYR A 71 2.72 -17.25 11.18
N TYR A 72 3.22 -16.46 12.13
CA TYR A 72 4.65 -16.39 12.42
C TYR A 72 4.95 -16.40 13.91
N ASP A 73 5.79 -17.34 14.35
CA ASP A 73 6.44 -17.27 15.65
C ASP A 73 7.68 -16.37 15.63
N ARG A 74 8.37 -16.26 16.78
CA ARG A 74 9.72 -15.69 16.80
C ARG A 74 10.64 -16.53 15.91
N GLY A 75 11.16 -15.93 14.86
CA GLY A 75 11.88 -16.69 13.83
C GLY A 75 12.01 -15.94 12.52
N PHE A 76 12.44 -16.65 11.49
CA PHE A 76 12.46 -16.11 10.13
C PHE A 76 11.04 -16.01 9.58
N VAL A 77 10.71 -14.86 9.01
CA VAL A 77 9.42 -14.62 8.34
C VAL A 77 9.58 -14.49 6.82
N SER A 78 10.79 -14.18 6.35
CA SER A 78 11.14 -14.04 4.94
C SER A 78 12.62 -14.33 4.72
N ASN A 79 12.94 -15.00 3.62
CA ASN A 79 14.29 -15.27 3.12
C ASN A 79 14.29 -15.19 1.59
N GLU A 80 14.32 -13.97 1.05
CA GLU A 80 14.16 -13.68 -0.38
C GLU A 80 15.48 -13.55 -1.12
N PHE A 81 15.57 -14.19 -2.28
CA PHE A 81 16.54 -13.91 -3.33
C PHE A 81 15.84 -13.18 -4.48
N LYS A 82 16.38 -12.03 -4.89
CA LYS A 82 15.82 -11.20 -5.97
C LYS A 82 16.89 -10.85 -7.00
N LEU A 83 16.49 -10.79 -8.27
CA LEU A 83 17.32 -10.31 -9.38
C LEU A 83 16.52 -9.27 -10.17
N THR A 84 17.10 -8.08 -10.31
CA THR A 84 16.56 -7.01 -11.16
C THR A 84 17.55 -6.72 -12.29
N SER A 85 17.05 -6.56 -13.51
CA SER A 85 17.86 -6.24 -14.70
C SER A 85 17.27 -5.07 -15.48
N GLU A 86 18.14 -4.18 -15.93
CA GLU A 86 17.81 -2.98 -16.70
C GLU A 86 18.56 -2.97 -18.03
N LEU A 87 17.81 -2.94 -19.13
CA LEU A 87 18.33 -2.80 -20.48
C LEU A 87 18.08 -1.38 -20.98
N HIS A 88 19.15 -0.71 -21.39
CA HIS A 88 19.08 0.56 -22.11
C HIS A 88 19.60 0.38 -23.52
N VAL A 89 18.83 0.82 -24.51
CA VAL A 89 19.29 0.96 -25.90
C VAL A 89 19.06 2.41 -26.30
N ARG A 90 20.10 3.13 -26.69
CA ARG A 90 20.04 4.56 -26.95
C ARG A 90 20.73 4.93 -28.25
N THR A 91 20.15 5.85 -28.99
CA THR A 91 20.80 6.61 -30.07
C THR A 91 21.02 8.05 -29.61
N GLU A 92 21.42 8.95 -30.52
CA GLU A 92 21.59 10.37 -30.20
C GLU A 92 20.28 11.03 -29.71
N GLN A 93 19.13 10.62 -30.26
CA GLN A 93 17.86 11.30 -30.01
C GLN A 93 16.73 10.37 -29.56
N ASP A 94 16.91 9.06 -29.63
CA ASP A 94 15.87 8.08 -29.33
C ASP A 94 16.40 7.01 -28.37
N GLY A 95 15.49 6.32 -27.67
CA GLY A 95 15.89 5.18 -26.86
C GLY A 95 14.76 4.26 -26.48
N LEU A 96 15.15 3.06 -26.05
CA LEU A 96 14.34 2.01 -25.44
C LEU A 96 14.88 1.77 -24.04
N PHE A 97 13.97 1.67 -23.08
CA PHE A 97 14.26 1.23 -21.73
C PHE A 97 13.38 0.03 -21.37
N VAL A 98 13.98 -1.00 -20.79
CA VAL A 98 13.29 -2.17 -20.28
C VAL A 98 13.84 -2.53 -18.90
N ARG A 99 12.95 -2.74 -17.93
CA ARG A 99 13.30 -3.24 -16.59
C ARG A 99 12.47 -4.46 -16.25
N GLY A 100 13.11 -5.51 -15.75
CA GLY A 100 12.44 -6.70 -15.23
C GLY A 100 13.03 -7.12 -13.88
N THR A 101 12.23 -7.78 -13.07
CA THR A 101 12.65 -8.34 -11.77
C THR A 101 12.05 -9.73 -11.54
N ALA A 102 12.73 -10.56 -10.79
CA ALA A 102 12.25 -11.87 -10.35
C ALA A 102 12.76 -12.20 -8.95
N TRP A 103 11.97 -12.92 -8.17
CA TRP A 103 12.31 -13.29 -6.80
C TRP A 103 11.79 -14.66 -6.40
N TYR A 104 12.42 -15.21 -5.36
CA TYR A 104 12.03 -16.43 -4.67
C TYR A 104 12.37 -16.33 -3.18
N ASP A 105 11.38 -16.53 -2.31
CA ASP A 105 11.49 -16.54 -0.86
C ASP A 105 11.40 -17.96 -0.32
N THR A 106 12.51 -18.47 0.21
CA THR A 106 12.60 -19.85 0.71
C THR A 106 11.83 -20.04 2.02
N GLN A 107 11.62 -18.98 2.80
CA GLN A 107 10.84 -19.09 4.04
C GLN A 107 9.36 -19.30 3.74
N ILE A 108 8.83 -18.58 2.75
CA ILE A 108 7.41 -18.67 2.35
C ILE A 108 7.16 -19.92 1.50
N MET A 109 8.08 -20.26 0.58
CA MET A 109 7.82 -21.34 -0.40
C MET A 109 8.19 -22.74 0.10
N ASP A 110 9.21 -22.85 0.96
CA ASP A 110 9.82 -24.15 1.29
C ASP A 110 9.56 -24.60 2.74
N ASN A 111 8.89 -23.77 3.55
CA ASN A 111 8.58 -24.07 4.95
C ASN A 111 7.11 -23.77 5.25
N ASP A 112 6.54 -24.51 6.19
CA ASP A 112 5.20 -24.24 6.69
C ASP A 112 5.19 -22.97 7.57
N PRO A 113 4.03 -22.33 7.77
CA PRO A 113 3.84 -21.29 8.78
C PRO A 113 4.45 -21.69 10.12
N SER A 114 5.12 -20.73 10.78
CA SER A 114 5.78 -21.01 12.06
C SER A 114 4.92 -20.68 13.27
N GLY A 115 3.88 -19.87 13.10
CA GLY A 115 2.94 -19.53 14.17
C GLY A 115 1.87 -20.59 14.39
N ASP A 116 1.20 -20.48 15.53
CA ASP A 116 0.10 -21.35 15.94
C ASP A 116 -1.28 -20.83 15.43
N SER A 117 -2.37 -21.54 15.76
CA SER A 117 -3.75 -21.08 15.58
C SER A 117 -4.23 -21.01 14.12
N PHE A 118 -3.76 -21.95 13.29
CA PHE A 118 -4.20 -22.11 11.90
C PHE A 118 -5.72 -22.21 11.76
N GLU A 119 -6.38 -22.76 12.76
CA GLU A 119 -7.82 -22.94 12.82
C GLU A 119 -8.61 -21.62 12.73
N THR A 120 -7.94 -20.49 12.98
CA THR A 120 -8.53 -19.14 12.87
C THR A 120 -7.88 -18.27 11.78
N HIS A 121 -6.99 -18.82 10.95
CA HIS A 121 -6.35 -18.06 9.87
C HIS A 121 -7.32 -17.79 8.73
N ASN A 122 -7.19 -16.61 8.12
CA ASN A 122 -7.93 -16.30 6.92
C ASN A 122 -7.18 -16.88 5.70
N THR A 123 -7.59 -18.07 5.25
CA THR A 123 -6.78 -18.84 4.30
C THR A 123 -7.59 -19.72 3.36
N ASP A 124 -7.12 -19.81 2.12
CA ASP A 124 -7.62 -20.72 1.08
C ASP A 124 -6.78 -22.01 0.95
N SER A 125 -5.87 -22.24 1.90
CA SER A 125 -4.93 -23.36 1.90
C SER A 125 -5.17 -24.31 3.08
N ASP A 126 -4.55 -25.49 3.05
CA ASP A 126 -4.63 -26.51 4.11
C ASP A 126 -3.31 -26.50 4.90
N GLU A 127 -3.30 -25.80 6.03
CA GLU A 127 -2.14 -25.59 6.92
C GLU A 127 -0.90 -24.94 6.29
N ARG A 128 -1.06 -24.20 5.18
CA ARG A 128 0.02 -23.49 4.49
C ARG A 128 -0.20 -21.98 4.46
N TYR A 129 0.75 -21.25 3.88
CA TYR A 129 0.57 -19.85 3.57
C TYR A 129 -0.54 -19.68 2.50
N PRO A 130 -1.35 -18.60 2.55
CA PRO A 130 -2.37 -18.33 1.55
C PRO A 130 -1.80 -18.30 0.13
N SER A 131 -2.58 -18.74 -0.85
CA SER A 131 -2.08 -18.89 -2.23
C SER A 131 -1.59 -17.58 -2.87
N ASP A 132 -2.24 -16.45 -2.54
CA ASP A 132 -1.83 -15.12 -3.02
C ASP A 132 -0.51 -14.67 -2.38
N LEU A 133 -0.25 -15.05 -1.11
CA LEU A 133 1.01 -14.78 -0.43
C LEU A 133 2.17 -15.55 -1.08
N GLU A 134 2.00 -16.84 -1.34
CA GLU A 134 2.99 -17.67 -2.05
C GLU A 134 3.29 -17.10 -3.46
N ASN A 135 2.28 -16.57 -4.15
CA ASN A 135 2.45 -15.99 -5.49
C ASN A 135 3.12 -14.60 -5.48
N ARG A 136 2.88 -13.78 -4.46
CA ARG A 136 3.27 -12.37 -4.44
C ARG A 136 4.53 -12.10 -3.63
N ALA A 137 4.61 -12.66 -2.43
CA ALA A 137 5.79 -12.55 -1.59
C ALA A 137 6.70 -13.77 -1.75
N GLY A 138 6.13 -14.96 -2.04
CA GLY A 138 6.88 -16.19 -2.20
C GLY A 138 7.71 -16.27 -3.49
N HIS A 139 7.09 -16.28 -4.66
CA HIS A 139 7.84 -16.39 -5.92
C HIS A 139 7.13 -15.70 -7.09
N ARG A 140 7.85 -14.83 -7.82
CA ARG A 140 7.27 -14.17 -9.00
C ARG A 140 8.35 -13.62 -9.93
N SER A 141 7.97 -13.34 -11.16
CA SER A 141 8.70 -12.45 -12.06
C SER A 141 7.77 -11.38 -12.63
N ARG A 142 8.30 -10.18 -12.87
CA ARG A 142 7.54 -9.01 -13.30
C ARG A 142 8.35 -8.19 -14.31
N LEU A 143 7.71 -7.86 -15.43
CA LEU A 143 8.16 -6.76 -16.28
C LEU A 143 7.68 -5.44 -15.66
N LEU A 144 8.61 -4.55 -15.34
CA LEU A 144 8.33 -3.24 -14.77
C LEU A 144 8.20 -2.23 -15.93
N ASP A 145 9.30 -1.57 -16.28
CA ASP A 145 9.30 -0.55 -17.33
C ASP A 145 9.54 -1.17 -18.71
N ALA A 146 8.87 -0.64 -19.73
CA ALA A 146 9.09 -0.98 -21.13
C ALA A 146 8.56 0.16 -22.01
N TYR A 147 9.42 1.13 -22.33
CA TYR A 147 9.00 2.31 -23.10
C TYR A 147 10.06 2.77 -24.11
N LEU A 148 9.56 3.42 -25.15
CA LEU A 148 10.35 4.18 -26.11
C LEU A 148 10.30 5.66 -25.74
N TYR A 149 11.38 6.38 -26.00
CA TYR A 149 11.41 7.83 -25.87
C TYR A 149 12.13 8.49 -27.04
N THR A 150 11.78 9.75 -27.27
CA THR A 150 12.36 10.58 -28.31
C THR A 150 12.54 12.01 -27.79
N ASN A 151 13.71 12.58 -28.06
CA ASN A 151 14.07 13.95 -27.70
C ASN A 151 14.24 14.75 -29.00
N ARG A 152 13.51 15.85 -29.15
CA ARG A 152 13.46 16.68 -30.35
C ARG A 152 13.40 18.16 -29.96
N TYR A 153 13.41 19.03 -30.97
CA TYR A 153 13.22 20.47 -30.82
C TYR A 153 12.11 20.95 -31.75
N ILE A 154 11.22 21.81 -31.24
CA ILE A 154 10.28 22.60 -32.06
C ILE A 154 10.75 24.05 -32.01
N GLY A 155 11.45 24.49 -33.05
CA GLY A 155 12.22 25.74 -32.98
C GLY A 155 13.35 25.59 -31.98
N GLU A 156 13.38 26.43 -30.94
CA GLU A 156 14.33 26.35 -29.82
C GLU A 156 13.79 25.58 -28.61
N MET A 157 12.49 25.20 -28.63
CA MET A 157 11.84 24.54 -27.51
C MET A 157 12.18 23.04 -27.49
N PRO A 158 12.85 22.52 -26.45
CA PRO A 158 13.10 21.09 -26.32
C PRO A 158 11.79 20.35 -26.02
N VAL A 159 11.61 19.22 -26.68
CA VAL A 159 10.44 18.34 -26.55
C VAL A 159 10.92 16.92 -26.27
N THR A 160 10.36 16.31 -25.24
CA THR A 160 10.56 14.88 -24.93
C THR A 160 9.21 14.21 -24.99
N VAL A 161 9.12 13.08 -25.69
CA VAL A 161 7.90 12.23 -25.71
C VAL A 161 8.29 10.80 -25.35
N ARG A 162 7.46 10.15 -24.54
CA ARG A 162 7.61 8.74 -24.15
C ARG A 162 6.31 7.98 -24.43
N LEU A 163 6.45 6.73 -24.87
CA LEU A 163 5.34 5.82 -25.14
C LEU A 163 5.69 4.43 -24.62
N GLY A 164 4.80 3.84 -23.81
CA GLY A 164 4.93 2.49 -23.28
C GLY A 164 4.67 2.43 -21.78
N ARG A 165 5.07 1.32 -21.15
CA ARG A 165 4.98 1.11 -19.70
C ARG A 165 6.05 1.93 -19.00
N GLN A 166 5.64 2.96 -18.27
CA GLN A 166 6.54 3.90 -17.60
C GLN A 166 5.91 4.42 -16.30
N VAL A 167 6.72 5.11 -15.51
CA VAL A 167 6.30 5.84 -14.31
C VAL A 167 6.48 7.34 -14.51
N ILE A 168 5.57 8.14 -13.95
CA ILE A 168 5.62 9.60 -13.94
C ILE A 168 5.69 10.07 -12.50
N ASN A 169 6.83 10.64 -12.08
CA ASN A 169 6.97 11.14 -10.71
C ASN A 169 6.54 12.61 -10.62
N TRP A 170 5.35 12.86 -10.08
CA TRP A 170 4.86 14.20 -9.75
C TRP A 170 4.69 14.33 -8.23
N GLY A 171 5.08 15.49 -7.71
CA GLY A 171 5.07 15.75 -6.27
C GLY A 171 6.46 15.80 -5.65
N GLU A 172 6.48 16.19 -4.38
CA GLU A 172 7.66 16.38 -3.52
C GLU A 172 7.60 15.50 -2.26
N GLY A 173 6.50 14.79 -2.06
CA GLY A 173 6.29 13.89 -0.93
C GLY A 173 7.33 12.77 -0.89
N ILE A 174 7.82 12.47 0.30
CA ILE A 174 8.95 11.57 0.50
C ILE A 174 8.49 10.22 1.09
N TYR A 175 7.83 10.25 2.24
CA TYR A 175 7.30 9.11 2.99
C TYR A 175 5.79 8.95 2.88
N TYR A 176 5.06 10.01 2.55
CA TYR A 176 3.60 10.01 2.52
C TYR A 176 3.09 10.03 1.08
N ALA A 177 2.42 8.96 0.66
CA ALA A 177 2.07 8.70 -0.75
C ALA A 177 0.72 9.31 -1.22
N ASP A 178 -0.08 9.87 -0.31
CA ASP A 178 -1.43 10.40 -0.62
C ASP A 178 -1.42 11.83 -1.18
N GLY A 179 -0.26 12.29 -1.62
CA GLY A 179 0.00 13.60 -2.20
C GLY A 179 -0.26 13.69 -3.70
N LEU A 180 0.68 14.26 -4.44
CA LEU A 180 0.56 14.44 -5.90
C LEU A 180 0.93 13.20 -6.73
N ASN A 181 1.61 12.23 -6.13
CA ASN A 181 2.11 11.03 -6.81
C ASN A 181 1.04 9.92 -6.94
N VAL A 182 -0.15 10.27 -7.43
CA VAL A 182 -1.30 9.35 -7.57
C VAL A 182 -1.36 8.62 -8.92
N ILE A 183 -0.48 8.99 -9.86
CA ILE A 183 -0.48 8.45 -11.22
C ILE A 183 -0.05 6.99 -11.23
N ASN A 184 1.00 6.68 -10.44
CA ASN A 184 1.65 5.39 -10.48
C ASN A 184 1.01 4.45 -9.45
N PRO A 185 0.53 3.28 -9.86
CA PRO A 185 0.22 2.22 -8.92
C PRO A 185 1.47 1.76 -8.17
N VAL A 186 1.30 1.27 -6.94
CA VAL A 186 2.37 0.87 -6.03
C VAL A 186 2.10 -0.54 -5.51
N ASP A 187 3.15 -1.33 -5.40
CA ASP A 187 3.17 -2.59 -4.66
C ASP A 187 3.50 -2.29 -3.19
N ILE A 188 2.46 -2.22 -2.36
CA ILE A 188 2.57 -1.78 -0.95
C ILE A 188 3.44 -2.76 -0.15
N GLY A 189 3.32 -4.06 -0.46
CA GLY A 189 4.14 -5.11 0.16
C GLY A 189 5.63 -4.93 -0.10
N ARG A 190 6.01 -4.29 -1.21
CA ARG A 190 7.40 -3.98 -1.53
C ARG A 190 7.91 -2.71 -0.88
N VAL A 191 7.06 -1.72 -0.58
CA VAL A 191 7.46 -0.46 0.10
C VAL A 191 7.90 -0.70 1.54
N VAL A 192 7.28 -1.65 2.22
CA VAL A 192 7.53 -1.94 3.64
C VAL A 192 8.75 -2.84 3.87
N LEU A 193 9.37 -3.36 2.79
CA LEU A 193 10.54 -4.21 2.91
C LEU A 193 11.78 -3.44 3.35
N PRO A 194 12.69 -4.08 4.09
CA PRO A 194 13.99 -3.50 4.41
C PRO A 194 14.78 -3.24 3.12
N ASN A 195 15.11 -1.98 2.85
CA ASN A 195 15.76 -1.54 1.60
C ASN A 195 14.85 -1.51 0.36
N ALA A 196 13.53 -1.36 0.55
CA ALA A 196 12.60 -1.09 -0.53
C ALA A 196 13.11 0.04 -1.44
N SER A 197 13.49 -0.30 -2.67
CA SER A 197 13.71 0.68 -3.72
C SER A 197 12.35 1.13 -4.24
N LEU A 198 12.08 2.43 -4.25
CA LEU A 198 10.85 2.95 -4.85
C LEU A 198 10.68 2.47 -6.30
N LYS A 199 11.78 2.25 -7.03
CA LYS A 199 11.78 1.73 -8.40
C LYS A 199 11.24 0.30 -8.53
N ASP A 200 11.29 -0.48 -7.45
CA ASP A 200 10.77 -1.86 -7.41
C ASP A 200 9.32 -1.90 -6.93
N ALA A 201 8.92 -0.89 -6.15
CA ALA A 201 7.56 -0.75 -5.64
C ALA A 201 6.62 -0.06 -6.63
N LEU A 202 7.09 0.91 -7.43
CA LEU A 202 6.27 1.54 -8.46
C LEU A 202 5.95 0.55 -9.58
N LEU A 203 4.68 0.47 -9.97
CA LEU A 203 4.16 -0.40 -11.02
C LEU A 203 3.92 0.41 -12.30
N PRO A 204 4.77 0.27 -13.33
CA PRO A 204 4.63 1.08 -14.54
C PRO A 204 3.38 0.70 -15.34
N THR A 205 2.68 1.71 -15.86
CA THR A 205 1.47 1.54 -16.68
C THR A 205 1.69 2.07 -18.09
N ASN A 206 0.98 1.51 -19.06
CA ASN A 206 1.09 1.96 -20.45
C ASN A 206 0.49 3.36 -20.62
N MET A 207 1.28 4.30 -21.13
CA MET A 207 0.84 5.67 -21.32
C MET A 207 1.67 6.40 -22.40
N ILE A 208 1.13 7.53 -22.85
CA ILE A 208 1.86 8.55 -23.61
C ILE A 208 2.12 9.73 -22.67
N SER A 209 3.38 10.16 -22.59
CA SER A 209 3.77 11.34 -21.83
C SER A 209 4.64 12.27 -22.66
N GLY A 210 4.56 13.56 -22.39
CA GLY A 210 5.29 14.58 -23.12
C GLY A 210 5.69 15.74 -22.22
N GLN A 211 6.89 16.27 -22.45
CA GLN A 211 7.40 17.47 -21.80
C GLN A 211 7.85 18.46 -22.87
N LEU A 212 7.45 19.72 -22.71
CA LEU A 212 7.78 20.84 -23.59
C LEU A 212 8.39 21.98 -22.75
N GLY A 213 9.65 22.33 -23.04
CA GLY A 213 10.27 23.54 -22.50
C GLY A 213 9.81 24.76 -23.29
N LEU A 214 8.89 25.56 -22.75
CA LEU A 214 8.36 26.75 -23.40
C LEU A 214 9.38 27.90 -23.42
N THR A 215 10.13 28.05 -22.32
CA THR A 215 11.23 28.99 -22.16
C THR A 215 12.34 28.36 -21.31
N ASP A 216 13.41 29.10 -21.01
CA ASP A 216 14.46 28.65 -20.08
C ASP A 216 13.95 28.39 -18.65
N ALA A 217 12.84 29.02 -18.26
CA ALA A 217 12.27 28.97 -16.91
C ALA A 217 10.88 28.32 -16.84
N LEU A 218 10.19 28.13 -17.97
CA LEU A 218 8.82 27.62 -18.01
C LEU A 218 8.73 26.33 -18.81
N SER A 219 8.15 25.28 -18.23
CA SER A 219 7.87 24.03 -18.93
C SER A 219 6.47 23.51 -18.65
N VAL A 220 5.93 22.77 -19.62
CA VAL A 220 4.68 22.05 -19.50
C VAL A 220 4.95 20.56 -19.65
N GLU A 221 4.33 19.77 -18.80
CA GLU A 221 4.33 18.32 -18.88
C GLU A 221 2.88 17.83 -18.96
N ALA A 222 2.62 16.81 -19.76
CA ALA A 222 1.30 16.21 -19.87
C ALA A 222 1.40 14.71 -20.11
N PHE A 223 0.38 13.97 -19.68
CA PHE A 223 0.25 12.55 -19.98
C PHE A 223 -1.19 12.15 -20.26
N TYR A 224 -1.32 11.03 -20.96
CA TYR A 224 -2.58 10.31 -21.14
C TYR A 224 -2.33 8.82 -20.89
N GLY A 225 -3.02 8.24 -19.90
CA GLY A 225 -2.98 6.83 -19.57
C GLY A 225 -3.72 5.99 -20.61
N LEU A 226 -3.12 4.87 -21.01
CA LEU A 226 -3.70 3.89 -21.95
C LEU A 226 -4.06 2.57 -21.26
N GLU A 227 -3.74 2.45 -19.98
CA GLU A 227 -3.95 1.29 -19.13
C GLU A 227 -4.23 1.79 -17.71
N TRP A 228 -5.26 1.25 -17.08
CA TRP A 228 -5.46 1.37 -15.66
C TRP A 228 -4.87 0.15 -14.94
N LYS A 229 -4.39 0.38 -13.72
CA LYS A 229 -3.94 -0.66 -12.82
C LYS A 229 -4.09 -0.17 -11.38
N GLY A 230 -4.57 -1.03 -10.48
CA GLY A 230 -4.67 -0.76 -9.05
C GLY A 230 -3.33 -0.91 -8.32
N HIS A 231 -3.30 -0.48 -7.07
CA HIS A 231 -2.26 -0.81 -6.11
C HIS A 231 -2.29 -2.30 -5.81
N GLU A 232 -1.10 -2.86 -5.62
CA GLU A 232 -0.94 -4.22 -5.16
C GLU A 232 -0.90 -4.18 -3.62
N LEU A 233 -2.03 -4.49 -2.98
CA LEU A 233 -2.16 -4.54 -1.51
C LEU A 233 -1.30 -5.64 -0.88
N ILE A 234 -0.89 -5.51 0.37
CA ILE A 234 -0.14 -6.59 1.03
C ILE A 234 -1.05 -7.85 1.10
N PRO A 235 -0.60 -9.04 0.67
CA PRO A 235 -1.43 -10.26 0.72
C PRO A 235 -1.78 -10.66 2.16
N THR A 236 -2.96 -11.27 2.36
CA THR A 236 -3.35 -11.92 3.63
C THR A 236 -2.26 -12.89 4.10
N GLY A 237 -2.01 -12.92 5.40
CA GLY A 237 -0.96 -13.75 6.01
C GLY A 237 0.46 -13.20 5.88
N ALA A 238 0.72 -12.11 5.12
CA ALA A 238 2.06 -11.53 5.10
C ALA A 238 2.39 -10.88 6.45
N PHE A 239 3.63 -11.02 6.92
CA PHE A 239 4.05 -10.56 8.26
C PHE A 239 3.70 -9.11 8.59
N LEU A 240 3.81 -8.18 7.63
CA LEU A 240 3.50 -6.76 7.83
C LEU A 240 2.08 -6.36 7.39
N ASN A 241 1.24 -7.29 6.93
CA ASN A 241 -0.15 -7.01 6.59
C ASN A 241 -1.02 -6.88 7.86
N ASN A 242 -1.73 -5.77 8.03
CA ASN A 242 -2.60 -5.50 9.16
C ASN A 242 -4.10 -5.73 8.87
N GLN A 243 -4.43 -6.40 7.77
CA GLN A 243 -5.80 -6.68 7.33
C GLN A 243 -5.86 -8.09 6.75
N ASP A 244 -6.71 -8.96 7.30
CA ASP A 244 -6.71 -10.38 6.96
C ASP A 244 -7.70 -10.72 5.84
N TYR A 245 -8.70 -9.86 5.66
CA TYR A 245 -9.83 -10.10 4.78
C TYR A 245 -9.72 -9.34 3.46
N PHE A 246 -8.55 -8.87 3.03
CA PHE A 246 -8.41 -8.19 1.73
C PHE A 246 -7.84 -9.09 0.64
N GLY A 247 -8.69 -9.39 -0.34
CA GLY A 247 -8.27 -9.95 -1.61
C GLY A 247 -8.22 -11.48 -1.64
N LYS A 248 -7.55 -11.98 -2.67
CA LYS A 248 -7.40 -13.41 -2.94
C LYS A 248 -6.60 -14.08 -1.82
N GLY A 249 -6.89 -15.36 -1.58
CA GLY A 249 -6.27 -16.11 -0.49
C GLY A 249 -7.00 -16.02 0.84
N SER A 250 -7.99 -15.12 0.98
CA SER A 250 -8.84 -15.01 2.17
C SER A 250 -10.20 -15.72 1.99
N ASN A 251 -10.76 -16.24 3.08
CA ASN A 251 -12.12 -16.77 3.21
C ASN A 251 -13.19 -15.68 3.28
N GLY A 252 -12.83 -14.43 3.59
CA GLY A 252 -13.74 -13.32 3.87
C GLY A 252 -13.59 -12.80 5.30
N VAL A 253 -14.58 -12.07 5.81
CA VAL A 253 -14.53 -11.52 7.16
C VAL A 253 -14.86 -12.63 8.16
N LEU A 254 -13.95 -12.93 9.08
CA LEU A 254 -14.15 -13.94 10.10
C LEU A 254 -15.11 -13.43 11.16
N VAL A 255 -16.16 -14.20 11.43
CA VAL A 255 -17.14 -13.93 12.48
C VAL A 255 -17.19 -15.12 13.42
N ASP A 256 -16.73 -14.92 14.66
CA ASP A 256 -16.78 -15.93 15.71
C ASP A 256 -18.13 -15.90 16.42
N LEU A 257 -18.97 -16.88 16.12
CA LEU A 257 -20.34 -16.99 16.63
C LEU A 257 -20.47 -17.94 17.82
N ARG A 258 -19.36 -18.43 18.38
CA ARG A 258 -19.41 -19.48 19.41
C ARG A 258 -20.07 -18.97 20.71
N ASN A 259 -19.93 -17.69 21.02
CA ASN A 259 -20.56 -17.10 22.21
C ASN A 259 -22.07 -16.92 22.01
N GLU A 260 -22.47 -16.55 20.80
CA GLU A 260 -23.83 -16.23 20.37
C GLU A 260 -24.66 -17.52 20.20
N LEU A 261 -24.04 -18.56 19.63
CA LEU A 261 -24.67 -19.85 19.36
C LEU A 261 -24.64 -20.81 20.56
N GLY A 262 -23.70 -20.63 21.50
CA GLY A 262 -23.49 -21.54 22.61
C GLY A 262 -23.31 -22.99 22.13
N GLY A 263 -24.06 -23.94 22.70
CA GLY A 263 -23.98 -25.35 22.33
C GLY A 263 -24.40 -25.67 20.89
N LEU A 264 -25.07 -24.76 20.19
CA LEU A 264 -25.41 -24.92 18.77
C LEU A 264 -24.21 -24.69 17.85
N ALA A 265 -23.13 -24.07 18.34
CA ALA A 265 -21.93 -23.80 17.55
C ALA A 265 -21.38 -25.07 16.90
N GLU A 266 -21.40 -26.20 17.61
CA GLU A 266 -20.96 -27.53 17.12
C GLU A 266 -21.71 -28.04 15.89
N MET A 267 -22.90 -27.48 15.63
CA MET A 267 -23.74 -27.85 14.49
C MET A 267 -23.62 -26.87 13.33
N VAL A 268 -22.83 -25.81 13.49
CA VAL A 268 -22.56 -24.80 12.47
C VAL A 268 -21.16 -25.07 11.93
N PRO A 269 -21.03 -25.75 10.77
CA PRO A 269 -19.73 -26.02 10.18
C PRO A 269 -19.03 -24.69 9.91
N GLY A 270 -17.87 -24.50 10.52
CA GLY A 270 -17.08 -23.30 10.35
C GLY A 270 -15.85 -23.51 9.46
N LEU A 271 -14.96 -22.54 9.48
CA LEU A 271 -13.74 -22.52 8.68
C LEU A 271 -12.63 -23.32 9.38
N ASN A 272 -11.70 -23.86 8.59
CA ASN A 272 -10.48 -24.55 9.05
C ASN A 272 -10.71 -25.60 10.15
N GLY A 273 -11.87 -26.26 10.15
CA GLY A 273 -12.22 -27.28 11.15
C GLY A 273 -12.80 -26.75 12.47
N GLU A 274 -12.95 -25.43 12.64
CA GLU A 274 -13.54 -24.81 13.84
C GLU A 274 -15.02 -24.51 13.65
N ASN A 275 -15.85 -25.31 14.31
CA ASN A 275 -17.29 -25.08 14.33
C ASN A 275 -17.65 -23.75 14.99
N GLY A 276 -18.65 -23.05 14.44
CA GLY A 276 -19.12 -21.77 14.94
C GLY A 276 -18.31 -20.54 14.52
N VAL A 277 -17.18 -20.70 13.82
CA VAL A 277 -16.47 -19.57 13.18
C VAL A 277 -16.80 -19.55 11.69
N VAL A 278 -17.42 -18.50 11.18
CA VAL A 278 -17.89 -18.42 9.80
C VAL A 278 -17.24 -17.27 9.03
N ALA A 279 -17.13 -17.42 7.71
CA ALA A 279 -16.91 -16.28 6.83
C ALA A 279 -18.24 -15.53 6.65
N GLY A 280 -18.31 -14.30 7.15
CA GLY A 280 -19.27 -13.31 6.71
C GLY A 280 -18.69 -12.50 5.57
N ALA A 281 -19.48 -12.22 4.53
CA ALA A 281 -19.05 -11.43 3.37
C ALA A 281 -17.74 -11.96 2.75
N ARG A 282 -17.84 -12.96 1.86
CA ARG A 282 -16.67 -13.56 1.21
C ARG A 282 -16.06 -12.61 0.18
N TYR A 283 -14.75 -12.72 -0.05
CA TYR A 283 -14.14 -12.07 -1.21
C TYR A 283 -14.84 -12.54 -2.49
N GLY A 284 -15.34 -11.58 -3.27
CA GLY A 284 -15.97 -11.81 -4.57
C GLY A 284 -14.98 -11.56 -5.70
N GLU A 285 -15.28 -10.56 -6.51
CA GLU A 285 -14.52 -10.22 -7.70
C GLU A 285 -13.81 -8.86 -7.56
N GLU A 286 -12.89 -8.59 -8.48
CA GLU A 286 -12.26 -7.28 -8.63
C GLU A 286 -12.79 -6.64 -9.91
N HIS A 287 -13.43 -5.48 -9.77
CA HIS A 287 -13.95 -4.66 -10.88
C HIS A 287 -12.99 -3.52 -11.17
N ASP A 288 -12.03 -3.80 -12.06
CA ASP A 288 -11.07 -2.81 -12.53
C ASP A 288 -11.77 -1.53 -13.04
N ALA A 289 -11.17 -0.38 -12.75
CA ALA A 289 -11.60 0.86 -13.39
C ALA A 289 -11.25 0.84 -14.89
N ARG A 290 -11.94 1.67 -15.68
CA ARG A 290 -11.66 1.82 -17.12
C ARG A 290 -10.21 2.23 -17.39
N ASP A 291 -9.67 1.75 -18.50
CA ASP A 291 -8.33 2.13 -18.96
C ASP A 291 -8.22 3.61 -19.40
N ASP A 292 -9.32 4.20 -19.87
CA ASP A 292 -9.38 5.55 -20.42
C ASP A 292 -9.71 6.62 -19.36
N GLY A 293 -9.75 7.90 -19.76
CA GLY A 293 -10.09 9.00 -18.85
C GLY A 293 -9.00 9.42 -17.86
N GLN A 294 -7.84 8.75 -17.84
CA GLN A 294 -6.70 9.11 -16.99
C GLN A 294 -5.76 10.07 -17.71
N PHE A 295 -5.65 11.31 -17.24
CA PHE A 295 -4.75 12.30 -17.82
C PHE A 295 -4.35 13.37 -16.81
N GLY A 296 -3.27 14.06 -17.09
CA GLY A 296 -2.86 15.20 -16.29
C GLY A 296 -2.01 16.20 -17.05
N VAL A 297 -1.94 17.40 -16.52
CA VAL A 297 -1.06 18.48 -16.98
C VAL A 297 -0.36 19.10 -15.79
N ALA A 298 0.94 19.31 -15.91
CA ALA A 298 1.76 20.06 -14.97
C ALA A 298 2.37 21.28 -15.66
N LEU A 299 2.37 22.42 -14.97
CA LEU A 299 3.09 23.64 -15.37
C LEU A 299 4.18 23.88 -14.33
N ARG A 300 5.44 23.94 -14.76
CA ARG A 300 6.60 24.15 -13.89
C ARG A 300 7.28 25.47 -14.22
N TYR A 301 7.51 26.28 -13.20
CA TYR A 301 8.15 27.59 -13.32
C TYR A 301 9.35 27.69 -12.37
N LEU A 302 10.54 27.84 -12.95
CA LEU A 302 11.80 27.97 -12.24
C LEU A 302 12.15 29.45 -12.02
N VAL A 303 12.29 29.84 -10.75
CA VAL A 303 12.74 31.19 -10.36
C VAL A 303 14.24 31.16 -10.08
N GLU A 304 15.04 31.44 -11.11
CA GLU A 304 16.51 31.41 -11.02
C GLU A 304 17.05 32.32 -9.89
N ASP A 305 16.47 33.52 -9.73
CA ASP A 305 16.86 34.50 -8.70
C ASP A 305 16.60 34.03 -7.26
N TRP A 306 15.75 33.01 -7.06
CA TRP A 306 15.40 32.47 -5.75
C TRP A 306 16.12 31.14 -5.53
N ASN A 307 17.42 31.11 -5.82
CA ASN A 307 18.24 29.91 -5.70
C ASN A 307 17.64 28.71 -6.49
N ASN A 308 17.17 28.98 -7.71
CA ASN A 308 16.49 27.99 -8.56
C ASN A 308 15.27 27.32 -7.90
N THR A 309 14.47 28.09 -7.16
CA THR A 309 13.20 27.59 -6.60
C THR A 309 12.22 27.28 -7.73
N GLU A 310 11.67 26.07 -7.76
CA GLU A 310 10.63 25.64 -8.69
C GLU A 310 9.24 25.75 -8.05
N PHE A 311 8.29 26.33 -8.78
CA PHE A 311 6.87 26.30 -8.48
C PHE A 311 6.16 25.46 -9.54
N SER A 312 5.32 24.54 -9.10
CA SER A 312 4.57 23.67 -10.00
C SER A 312 3.08 23.70 -9.70
N LEU A 313 2.28 23.72 -10.76
CA LEU A 313 0.82 23.60 -10.72
C LEU A 313 0.40 22.34 -11.45
N TYR A 314 -0.54 21.60 -10.89
CA TYR A 314 -0.98 20.31 -11.41
C TYR A 314 -2.49 20.25 -11.55
N TYR A 315 -2.96 19.60 -12.61
CA TYR A 315 -4.33 19.13 -12.75
C TYR A 315 -4.31 17.67 -13.22
N LEU A 316 -5.11 16.82 -12.57
CA LEU A 316 -5.29 15.42 -12.96
C LEU A 316 -6.76 15.04 -12.96
N ASN A 317 -7.15 14.19 -13.90
CA ASN A 317 -8.29 13.28 -13.78
C ASN A 317 -7.73 11.86 -13.75
N TYR A 318 -8.01 11.11 -12.68
CA TYR A 318 -7.51 9.74 -12.52
C TYR A 318 -8.60 8.85 -11.94
N HIS A 319 -8.38 7.55 -11.94
CA HIS A 319 -9.25 6.58 -11.27
C HIS A 319 -8.51 6.05 -10.05
N SER A 320 -9.26 5.73 -8.99
CA SER A 320 -8.66 5.25 -7.76
C SER A 320 -7.68 4.12 -8.04
N LYS A 321 -6.51 4.16 -7.39
CA LYS A 321 -5.57 3.04 -7.38
C LYS A 321 -5.78 2.18 -6.13
N VAL A 322 -6.55 2.68 -5.19
CA VAL A 322 -6.93 2.00 -3.95
C VAL A 322 -8.32 1.38 -4.15
N PRO A 323 -8.53 0.10 -3.80
CA PRO A 323 -9.84 -0.55 -3.94
C PRO A 323 -10.80 -0.07 -2.85
N PHE A 324 -12.09 0.01 -3.16
CA PHE A 324 -13.18 0.22 -2.21
C PHE A 324 -14.11 -1.00 -2.22
N LEU A 325 -14.89 -1.20 -1.17
CA LEU A 325 -15.78 -2.34 -1.07
C LEU A 325 -17.15 -2.06 -1.69
N SER A 326 -17.69 -3.03 -2.41
CA SER A 326 -19.11 -3.11 -2.76
C SER A 326 -19.69 -4.41 -2.23
N ILE A 327 -20.66 -4.33 -1.31
CA ILE A 327 -21.33 -5.50 -0.74
C ILE A 327 -22.37 -6.01 -1.73
N GLN A 328 -22.21 -7.25 -2.18
CA GLN A 328 -23.24 -8.06 -2.83
C GLN A 328 -24.08 -8.72 -1.75
N LYS A 329 -25.33 -8.28 -1.59
CA LYS A 329 -26.18 -8.80 -0.51
C LYS A 329 -26.50 -10.27 -0.68
N GLY A 330 -26.31 -11.03 0.40
CA GLY A 330 -26.68 -12.43 0.46
C GLY A 330 -28.19 -12.68 0.47
N GLN A 331 -28.54 -13.96 0.45
CA GLN A 331 -29.92 -14.42 0.38
C GLN A 331 -30.61 -14.27 1.75
N SER A 332 -31.58 -13.36 1.83
CA SER A 332 -32.54 -13.32 2.94
C SER A 332 -33.58 -14.44 2.81
N PHE A 333 -34.18 -14.82 3.94
CA PHE A 333 -35.24 -15.82 4.09
C PHE A 333 -34.87 -17.20 3.56
N ALA A 334 -33.59 -17.54 3.49
CA ALA A 334 -33.11 -18.80 2.95
C ALA A 334 -33.80 -19.99 3.66
N CYS A 335 -33.59 -20.16 4.96
CA CYS A 335 -34.26 -21.15 5.79
C CYS A 335 -35.78 -20.92 5.88
N SER A 336 -36.25 -19.68 6.04
CA SER A 336 -37.69 -19.37 6.06
C SER A 336 -38.44 -19.85 4.80
N ALA A 337 -37.77 -19.84 3.64
CA ALA A 337 -38.30 -20.33 2.37
C ALA A 337 -38.05 -21.83 2.13
N GLY A 338 -37.52 -22.55 3.12
CA GLY A 338 -37.23 -23.99 3.04
C GLY A 338 -35.89 -24.33 2.39
N SER A 339 -34.97 -23.37 2.27
CA SER A 339 -33.64 -23.51 1.65
C SER A 339 -32.55 -23.00 2.60
N GLY A 340 -32.02 -23.82 3.50
CA GLY A 340 -30.96 -23.38 4.42
C GLY A 340 -29.56 -23.20 3.79
N GLY A 341 -29.41 -23.27 2.47
CA GLY A 341 -28.10 -23.27 1.81
C GLY A 341 -27.19 -24.36 2.36
N ARG A 342 -25.94 -24.02 2.70
CA ARG A 342 -25.01 -24.94 3.40
C ARG A 342 -25.50 -25.38 4.78
N PHE A 343 -26.42 -24.63 5.37
CA PHE A 343 -27.03 -24.90 6.68
C PHE A 343 -28.40 -25.59 6.56
N SER A 344 -28.70 -26.24 5.44
CA SER A 344 -30.00 -26.92 5.22
C SER A 344 -30.35 -27.98 6.27
N GLU A 345 -29.37 -28.70 6.81
CA GLU A 345 -29.58 -29.66 7.91
C GLU A 345 -29.99 -28.95 9.21
N VAL A 346 -29.27 -27.89 9.58
CA VAL A 346 -29.58 -27.04 10.75
C VAL A 346 -30.96 -26.40 10.58
N CYS A 347 -31.28 -25.93 9.37
CA CYS A 347 -32.58 -25.36 9.03
C CYS A 347 -33.71 -26.38 9.21
N GLY A 348 -33.53 -27.62 8.74
CA GLY A 348 -34.53 -28.68 8.92
C GLY A 348 -34.78 -29.01 10.39
N LEU A 349 -33.73 -29.00 11.21
CA LEU A 349 -33.86 -29.19 12.66
C LEU A 349 -34.53 -28.00 13.35
N ALA A 350 -34.14 -26.77 13.00
CA ALA A 350 -34.78 -25.55 13.48
C ALA A 350 -36.28 -25.57 13.17
N GLN A 351 -36.68 -25.83 11.91
CA GLN A 351 -38.08 -25.91 11.52
C GLN A 351 -38.86 -27.02 12.25
N ALA A 352 -38.23 -28.15 12.53
CA ALA A 352 -38.89 -29.31 13.14
C ALA A 352 -39.01 -29.22 14.68
N PHE A 353 -38.02 -28.64 15.36
CA PHE A 353 -37.89 -28.75 16.81
C PHE A 353 -37.77 -27.40 17.54
N ASP A 354 -37.27 -26.35 16.88
CA ASP A 354 -37.20 -25.00 17.46
C ASP A 354 -37.41 -23.91 16.40
N PRO A 355 -38.66 -23.66 15.96
CA PRO A 355 -38.95 -22.68 14.92
C PRO A 355 -38.51 -21.25 15.26
N ALA A 356 -38.26 -20.94 16.53
CA ALA A 356 -37.75 -19.63 16.96
C ALA A 356 -36.29 -19.40 16.54
N SER A 357 -35.54 -20.47 16.21
CA SER A 357 -34.16 -20.40 15.71
C SER A 357 -34.07 -20.25 14.19
N VAL A 358 -35.17 -20.31 13.44
CA VAL A 358 -35.18 -20.12 11.97
C VAL A 358 -34.54 -18.78 11.56
N PRO A 359 -34.81 -17.65 12.23
CA PRO A 359 -34.18 -16.38 11.85
C PRO A 359 -32.66 -16.35 11.99
N LEU A 360 -32.12 -17.08 12.98
CA LEU A 360 -30.69 -17.23 13.16
C LEU A 360 -30.08 -18.00 11.98
N VAL A 361 -30.73 -19.07 11.51
CA VAL A 361 -30.27 -19.84 10.34
C VAL A 361 -30.40 -19.03 9.04
N ASP A 362 -31.44 -18.19 8.92
CA ASP A 362 -31.54 -17.20 7.84
C ASP A 362 -30.37 -16.21 7.88
N GLY A 363 -29.99 -15.72 9.07
CA GLY A 363 -28.82 -14.86 9.26
C GLY A 363 -27.52 -15.52 8.85
N LEU A 364 -27.29 -16.76 9.29
CA LEU A 364 -26.13 -17.55 8.89
C LEU A 364 -26.05 -17.73 7.37
N ALA A 365 -27.18 -18.06 6.73
CA ALA A 365 -27.25 -18.22 5.28
C ALA A 365 -27.03 -16.91 4.53
N LEU A 366 -27.54 -15.77 5.04
CA LEU A 366 -27.28 -14.46 4.46
C LEU A 366 -25.80 -14.12 4.50
N LEU A 367 -25.13 -14.31 5.64
CA LEU A 367 -23.70 -13.99 5.79
C LEU A 367 -22.83 -14.87 4.90
N ASP A 368 -23.11 -16.17 4.80
CA ASP A 368 -22.36 -17.10 3.94
C ASP A 368 -22.53 -16.83 2.45
N SER A 369 -23.69 -16.31 2.05
CA SER A 369 -24.00 -15.96 0.65
C SER A 369 -23.77 -14.49 0.31
N THR A 370 -23.29 -13.69 1.26
CA THR A 370 -22.85 -12.32 1.02
C THR A 370 -21.44 -12.34 0.46
N TYR A 371 -21.17 -11.49 -0.53
CA TYR A 371 -19.84 -11.23 -1.04
C TYR A 371 -19.51 -9.74 -0.93
N TYR A 372 -18.23 -9.39 -0.88
CA TYR A 372 -17.79 -8.05 -1.18
C TYR A 372 -16.87 -8.09 -2.41
N ASP A 373 -17.08 -7.15 -3.32
CA ASP A 373 -16.22 -6.95 -4.47
C ASP A 373 -15.31 -5.75 -4.22
N PHE A 374 -14.14 -5.76 -4.86
CA PHE A 374 -13.32 -4.56 -5.00
C PHE A 374 -13.80 -3.74 -6.18
N ILE A 375 -14.06 -2.47 -5.94
CA ILE A 375 -14.41 -1.48 -6.95
C ILE A 375 -13.44 -0.31 -6.88
N TYR A 376 -13.13 0.33 -8.01
CA TYR A 376 -12.19 1.44 -8.08
C TYR A 376 -12.88 2.70 -8.57
N PRO A 377 -13.28 3.63 -7.67
CA PRO A 377 -14.03 4.82 -8.06
C PRO A 377 -13.28 5.66 -9.11
N GLU A 378 -13.98 5.98 -10.19
CA GLU A 378 -13.40 6.64 -11.36
C GLU A 378 -13.50 8.18 -11.29
N ASP A 379 -12.91 8.87 -12.25
CA ASP A 379 -13.03 10.32 -12.45
C ASP A 379 -12.79 11.19 -11.20
N ILE A 380 -11.74 10.85 -10.45
CA ILE A 380 -11.24 11.64 -9.34
C ILE A 380 -10.43 12.82 -9.90
N ARG A 381 -10.85 14.03 -9.55
CA ARG A 381 -10.15 15.25 -9.96
C ARG A 381 -9.17 15.66 -8.87
N LEU A 382 -7.98 16.10 -9.27
CA LEU A 382 -6.97 16.61 -8.37
C LEU A 382 -6.42 17.93 -8.89
N PHE A 383 -6.34 18.91 -8.00
CA PHE A 383 -5.62 20.16 -8.20
C PHE A 383 -4.44 20.20 -7.24
N GLY A 384 -3.24 20.45 -7.78
CA GLY A 384 -2.00 20.37 -7.03
C GLY A 384 -1.18 21.63 -7.12
N LEU A 385 -0.45 21.93 -6.04
CA LEU A 385 0.62 22.90 -6.00
C LEU A 385 1.84 22.25 -5.36
N SER A 386 3.03 22.46 -5.92
CA SER A 386 4.29 22.17 -5.24
C SER A 386 5.27 23.33 -5.33
N VAL A 387 6.14 23.40 -4.33
CA VAL A 387 7.29 24.29 -4.28
C VAL A 387 8.50 23.50 -3.82
N SER A 388 9.63 23.64 -4.50
CA SER A 388 10.89 23.03 -4.09
C SER A 388 12.05 23.97 -4.37
N GLY A 389 13.02 24.00 -3.46
CA GLY A 389 14.17 24.89 -3.58
C GLY A 389 15.16 24.68 -2.44
N THR A 390 16.15 25.57 -2.35
CA THR A 390 17.20 25.47 -1.34
C THR A 390 17.34 26.77 -0.56
N ILE A 391 17.33 26.68 0.76
CA ILE A 391 17.55 27.78 1.70
C ILE A 391 18.84 27.50 2.48
N GLY A 392 19.92 28.22 2.14
CA GLY A 392 21.25 27.91 2.68
C GLY A 392 21.71 26.53 2.22
N ASP A 393 22.04 25.66 3.17
CA ASP A 393 22.41 24.26 2.91
C ASP A 393 21.22 23.28 3.05
N THR A 394 20.01 23.81 3.27
CA THR A 394 18.78 23.01 3.41
C THR A 394 18.00 22.98 2.11
N SER A 395 17.77 21.80 1.55
CA SER A 395 16.74 21.62 0.52
C SER A 395 15.38 21.52 1.19
N VAL A 396 14.42 22.32 0.74
CA VAL A 396 13.06 22.36 1.27
C VAL A 396 12.09 22.13 0.13
N ALA A 397 11.10 21.29 0.37
CA ALA A 397 10.01 21.10 -0.57
C ALA A 397 8.67 21.02 0.15
N GLY A 398 7.60 21.32 -0.55
CA GLY A 398 6.26 21.20 -0.02
C GLY A 398 5.23 21.06 -1.12
N GLU A 399 4.15 20.38 -0.80
CA GLU A 399 3.05 20.14 -1.71
C GLU A 399 1.69 20.24 -1.02
N LEU A 400 0.67 20.58 -1.82
CA LEU A 400 -0.72 20.60 -1.44
C LEU A 400 -1.54 20.02 -2.59
N ALA A 401 -2.35 19.01 -2.30
CA ALA A 401 -3.29 18.40 -3.21
C ALA A 401 -4.72 18.60 -2.69
N TYR A 402 -5.62 19.01 -3.58
CA TYR A 402 -7.04 19.16 -3.32
C TYR A 402 -7.84 18.29 -4.28
N ARG A 403 -8.70 17.44 -3.71
CA ARG A 403 -9.62 16.58 -4.44
C ARG A 403 -11.05 16.99 -4.09
N PRO A 404 -11.82 17.61 -4.99
CA PRO A 404 -13.20 18.00 -4.72
C PRO A 404 -14.19 16.81 -4.67
N ASN A 405 -13.78 15.62 -5.10
CA ASN A 405 -14.64 14.43 -5.19
C ASN A 405 -13.89 13.13 -4.87
N ALA A 406 -13.00 13.18 -3.87
CA ALA A 406 -12.30 12.01 -3.36
C ALA A 406 -13.31 10.98 -2.83
N PRO A 407 -13.21 9.71 -3.22
CA PRO A 407 -13.93 8.64 -2.54
C PRO A 407 -13.36 8.47 -1.13
N LEU A 408 -14.22 8.51 -0.12
CA LEU A 408 -13.87 8.28 1.28
C LEU A 408 -14.62 7.04 1.77
N GLU A 409 -13.85 6.14 2.35
CA GLU A 409 -14.32 4.87 2.89
C GLU A 409 -14.86 5.02 4.33
N PRO A 410 -15.85 4.22 4.68
CA PRO A 410 -16.31 4.15 6.05
C PRO A 410 -15.42 3.22 6.89
N SER A 411 -15.75 3.09 8.18
CA SER A 411 -15.13 2.13 9.08
C SER A 411 -15.54 0.70 8.69
N MET A 412 -14.92 0.10 7.67
CA MET A 412 -15.35 -1.18 7.09
C MET A 412 -15.67 -2.28 8.12
N ILE A 413 -14.90 -2.36 9.22
CA ILE A 413 -15.16 -3.27 10.34
C ILE A 413 -16.56 -3.04 10.94
N TYR A 414 -16.97 -1.79 11.14
CA TYR A 414 -18.29 -1.40 11.64
C TYR A 414 -19.40 -1.84 10.68
N GLU A 415 -19.29 -1.59 9.36
CA GLU A 415 -20.34 -2.02 8.43
C GLU A 415 -20.49 -3.55 8.40
N LEU A 416 -19.38 -4.27 8.54
CA LEU A 416 -19.36 -5.73 8.56
C LEU A 416 -19.90 -6.29 9.89
N GLU A 417 -19.58 -5.68 11.03
CA GLU A 417 -20.16 -6.02 12.34
C GLU A 417 -21.67 -5.74 12.37
N GLN A 418 -22.11 -4.62 11.80
CA GLN A 418 -23.53 -4.27 11.65
C GLN A 418 -24.26 -5.25 10.73
N LEU A 419 -23.62 -5.68 9.64
CA LEU A 419 -24.16 -6.71 8.77
C LEU A 419 -24.28 -8.05 9.50
N GLY A 420 -23.25 -8.46 10.25
CA GLY A 420 -23.23 -9.67 11.08
C GLY A 420 -24.33 -9.69 12.13
N SER A 421 -24.31 -8.71 13.03
CA SER A 421 -25.28 -8.59 14.13
C SER A 421 -26.70 -8.35 13.63
N GLY A 422 -26.90 -7.49 12.62
CA GLY A 422 -28.19 -7.25 12.02
C GLY A 422 -28.79 -8.49 11.35
N ALA A 423 -27.96 -9.30 10.69
CA ALA A 423 -28.40 -10.55 10.08
C ALA A 423 -28.81 -11.60 11.13
N LEU A 424 -28.02 -11.78 12.19
CA LEU A 424 -28.17 -12.85 13.17
C LEU A 424 -29.13 -12.52 14.33
N GLU A 425 -29.06 -11.31 14.86
CA GLU A 425 -29.81 -10.89 16.06
C GLU A 425 -31.00 -9.98 15.70
N GLY A 426 -30.86 -9.18 14.64
CA GLY A 426 -31.86 -8.20 14.21
C GLY A 426 -33.04 -8.78 13.42
N ASN A 427 -33.05 -10.09 13.17
CA ASN A 427 -33.91 -10.74 12.17
C ASN A 427 -33.75 -10.10 10.78
N GLY A 428 -32.62 -9.45 10.48
CA GLY A 428 -32.40 -8.73 9.23
C GLY A 428 -32.50 -9.63 8.01
N ALA A 429 -32.05 -10.88 8.14
CA ALA A 429 -32.22 -11.90 7.11
C ALA A 429 -33.65 -12.49 7.05
N SER A 430 -34.54 -12.15 7.98
CA SER A 430 -35.91 -12.69 8.12
C SER A 430 -36.98 -11.60 8.09
N GLY A 431 -36.70 -10.48 7.42
CA GLY A 431 -37.65 -9.38 7.21
C GLY A 431 -37.51 -8.20 8.18
N GLY A 432 -36.57 -8.27 9.12
CA GLY A 432 -36.04 -7.09 9.81
C GLY A 432 -35.14 -6.26 8.89
N SER A 433 -34.70 -5.10 9.38
CA SER A 433 -33.75 -4.22 8.69
C SER A 433 -32.33 -4.45 9.19
N ILE A 434 -31.34 -4.34 8.30
CA ILE A 434 -29.91 -4.28 8.65
C ILE A 434 -29.46 -2.84 8.38
N ASP A 435 -29.42 -2.00 9.40
CA ASP A 435 -29.07 -0.59 9.24
C ASP A 435 -27.56 -0.41 9.03
N LEU A 436 -27.17 0.02 7.83
CA LEU A 436 -25.80 0.37 7.44
C LEU A 436 -25.56 1.89 7.44
N GLY A 437 -26.44 2.67 8.09
CA GLY A 437 -26.32 4.12 8.22
C GLY A 437 -26.51 4.84 6.88
N GLU A 438 -25.52 5.64 6.49
CA GLU A 438 -25.53 6.44 5.24
C GLU A 438 -25.59 5.59 3.96
N PHE A 439 -25.37 4.28 4.08
CA PHE A 439 -25.41 3.34 2.96
C PHE A 439 -26.78 2.67 2.78
N GLY A 440 -27.71 2.81 3.74
CA GLY A 440 -29.08 2.29 3.70
C GLY A 440 -29.24 0.94 4.40
N ASP A 441 -30.08 0.06 3.84
CA ASP A 441 -30.44 -1.21 4.49
C ASP A 441 -29.78 -2.42 3.78
N GLY A 442 -29.02 -3.22 4.53
CA GLY A 442 -28.34 -4.43 4.08
C GLY A 442 -29.22 -5.67 3.94
N SER A 443 -30.53 -5.57 4.24
CA SER A 443 -31.50 -6.66 4.14
C SER A 443 -32.23 -6.70 2.79
N ALA A 444 -33.18 -7.64 2.65
CA ALA A 444 -34.13 -7.68 1.54
C ALA A 444 -35.12 -6.49 1.48
N ASN A 445 -35.18 -5.61 2.49
CA ASN A 445 -36.02 -4.42 2.47
C ASN A 445 -35.51 -3.36 1.48
N ASP A 446 -34.21 -3.39 1.17
CA ASP A 446 -33.63 -2.55 0.12
C ASP A 446 -33.61 -3.31 -1.22
N SER A 447 -34.15 -2.70 -2.26
CA SER A 447 -34.22 -3.31 -3.59
C SER A 447 -32.88 -3.39 -4.32
N ARG A 448 -31.86 -2.63 -3.90
CA ARG A 448 -30.53 -2.71 -4.48
C ARG A 448 -29.96 -4.11 -4.23
N SER A 449 -29.26 -4.69 -5.20
CA SER A 449 -28.50 -5.93 -4.99
C SER A 449 -27.12 -5.66 -4.40
N THR A 450 -26.56 -4.48 -4.70
CA THR A 450 -25.23 -4.03 -4.28
C THR A 450 -25.29 -2.78 -3.40
N ILE A 451 -24.32 -2.65 -2.51
CA ILE A 451 -24.10 -1.46 -1.68
C ILE A 451 -22.63 -1.06 -1.72
N ASP A 452 -22.33 0.01 -2.45
CA ASP A 452 -21.00 0.61 -2.51
C ASP A 452 -20.67 1.32 -1.19
N LEU A 453 -19.59 0.90 -0.53
CA LEU A 453 -19.13 1.43 0.76
C LEU A 453 -18.13 2.57 0.55
N TYR A 454 -18.57 3.65 -0.10
CA TYR A 454 -17.83 4.91 -0.11
C TYR A 454 -18.77 6.10 -0.38
N LYS A 455 -18.34 7.28 0.05
CA LYS A 455 -19.00 8.56 -0.31
C LYS A 455 -17.95 9.50 -0.88
N ARG A 456 -18.36 10.33 -1.85
CA ARG A 456 -17.46 11.31 -2.45
C ARG A 456 -17.52 12.63 -1.70
N HIS A 457 -16.37 13.08 -1.23
CA HIS A 457 -16.23 14.31 -0.48
C HIS A 457 -14.96 15.07 -0.89
N GLU A 458 -14.82 16.26 -0.32
CA GLU A 458 -13.60 17.05 -0.45
C GLU A 458 -12.50 16.43 0.42
N LEU A 459 -11.26 16.42 -0.09
CA LEU A 459 -10.08 15.98 0.63
C LEU A 459 -8.90 16.89 0.31
N TYR A 460 -8.21 17.35 1.35
CA TYR A 460 -6.93 18.04 1.25
C TYR A 460 -5.83 17.17 1.84
N THR A 461 -4.75 16.99 1.09
CA THR A 461 -3.54 16.35 1.57
C THR A 461 -2.36 17.27 1.29
N GLY A 462 -1.34 17.22 2.14
CA GLY A 462 -0.15 18.02 1.90
C GLY A 462 1.01 17.61 2.79
N SER A 463 2.20 17.96 2.35
CA SER A 463 3.43 17.71 3.10
C SER A 463 4.43 18.83 2.96
N VAL A 464 5.33 18.92 3.93
CA VAL A 464 6.51 19.77 3.90
C VAL A 464 7.69 18.92 4.32
N SER A 465 8.74 18.94 3.51
CA SER A 465 9.96 18.20 3.73
C SER A 465 11.18 19.11 3.73
N ALA A 466 12.20 18.71 4.48
CA ALA A 466 13.48 19.37 4.55
C ALA A 466 14.61 18.33 4.61
N ILE A 467 15.66 18.57 3.85
CA ILE A 467 16.90 17.79 3.84
C ILE A 467 18.04 18.75 4.12
N HIS A 468 18.80 18.49 5.18
CA HIS A 468 19.96 19.29 5.55
C HIS A 468 21.19 18.40 5.68
N ALA A 469 22.26 18.76 4.98
CA ALA A 469 23.57 18.14 5.13
C ALA A 469 24.41 18.97 6.09
N PHE A 470 24.70 18.42 7.27
CA PHE A 470 25.55 19.06 8.27
C PHE A 470 27.05 18.90 7.96
N GLY A 471 27.40 18.01 7.01
CA GLY A 471 28.79 17.68 6.72
C GLY A 471 29.45 16.93 7.88
N PRO A 472 30.80 17.00 7.99
CA PRO A 472 31.53 16.29 9.03
C PRO A 472 31.22 16.80 10.44
N VAL A 473 30.54 15.99 11.25
CA VAL A 473 30.16 16.34 12.63
C VAL A 473 29.97 15.07 13.47
N LEU A 474 30.13 15.16 14.80
CA LEU A 474 29.97 14.04 15.73
C LEU A 474 30.87 12.81 15.43
N GLY A 475 32.00 13.02 14.73
CA GLY A 475 32.91 11.94 14.32
C GLY A 475 32.47 11.18 13.06
N LEU A 476 31.44 11.67 12.37
CA LEU A 476 31.03 11.23 11.05
C LEU A 476 31.67 12.11 9.99
N ASP A 477 31.94 11.55 8.80
CA ASP A 477 32.41 12.28 7.63
C ASP A 477 31.28 13.06 6.95
N ASP A 478 30.06 12.56 7.05
CA ASP A 478 28.86 13.30 6.67
C ASP A 478 27.68 12.92 7.58
N LEU A 479 26.80 13.89 7.84
CA LEU A 479 25.56 13.72 8.58
C LEU A 479 24.45 14.43 7.83
N ILE A 480 23.44 13.67 7.42
CA ILE A 480 22.25 14.19 6.76
C ILE A 480 21.06 13.98 7.69
N VAL A 481 20.24 15.03 7.84
CA VAL A 481 18.94 14.94 8.48
C VAL A 481 17.88 15.27 7.46
N LEU A 482 16.91 14.37 7.34
CA LEU A 482 15.72 14.53 6.53
C LEU A 482 14.50 14.50 7.46
N GLY A 483 13.58 15.44 7.27
CA GLY A 483 12.29 15.41 7.94
C GLY A 483 11.17 15.69 6.97
N GLU A 484 10.04 15.02 7.15
CA GLU A 484 8.80 15.34 6.47
C GLU A 484 7.64 15.33 7.48
N ALA A 485 6.83 16.38 7.45
CA ALA A 485 5.55 16.42 8.12
C ALA A 485 4.44 16.46 7.07
N ALA A 486 3.38 15.69 7.28
CA ALA A 486 2.26 15.61 6.35
C ALA A 486 0.93 15.61 7.11
N PHE A 487 -0.14 15.97 6.40
CA PHE A 487 -1.48 16.01 6.95
C PHE A 487 -2.55 15.53 5.96
N ASN A 488 -3.67 15.10 6.52
CA ASN A 488 -4.94 14.86 5.86
C ASN A 488 -5.98 15.79 6.48
N HIS A 489 -6.80 16.42 5.64
CA HIS A 489 -7.93 17.22 6.08
C HIS A 489 -9.19 16.89 5.28
N VAL A 490 -10.20 16.38 5.99
CA VAL A 490 -11.54 16.08 5.47
C VAL A 490 -12.50 17.14 6.01
N PRO A 491 -12.86 18.17 5.23
CA PRO A 491 -13.78 19.20 5.67
C PRO A 491 -15.24 18.73 5.66
N GLY A 492 -16.07 19.40 6.45
CA GLY A 492 -17.53 19.27 6.38
C GLY A 492 -18.12 18.25 7.36
N SER A 493 -19.36 17.86 7.09
CA SER A 493 -20.24 17.10 7.99
C SER A 493 -20.17 15.58 7.78
N LEU A 494 -19.23 15.06 6.99
CA LEU A 494 -19.15 13.60 6.75
C LEU A 494 -18.94 12.84 8.07
N LEU A 495 -18.20 13.46 9.00
CA LEU A 495 -17.90 12.93 10.33
C LEU A 495 -19.11 12.90 11.26
N ASP A 496 -20.24 13.50 10.88
CA ASP A 496 -21.48 13.44 11.67
C ASP A 496 -22.19 12.07 11.53
N SER A 497 -21.74 11.21 10.61
CA SER A 497 -22.23 9.85 10.42
C SER A 497 -21.44 8.84 11.25
N VAL A 498 -22.16 7.85 11.82
CA VAL A 498 -21.58 6.70 12.52
C VAL A 498 -20.59 5.91 11.67
N ASN A 499 -20.81 5.85 10.35
CA ASN A 499 -19.93 5.15 9.42
C ASN A 499 -18.53 5.79 9.32
N TYR A 500 -18.40 7.07 9.70
CA TYR A 500 -17.16 7.85 9.57
C TYR A 500 -16.66 8.41 10.91
N GLU A 501 -17.25 8.01 12.04
CA GLU A 501 -16.88 8.51 13.39
C GLU A 501 -15.43 8.17 13.78
N TYR A 502 -14.83 7.15 13.15
CA TYR A 502 -13.43 6.79 13.35
C TYR A 502 -12.44 7.83 12.81
N LEU A 503 -12.88 8.72 11.92
CA LEU A 503 -12.06 9.73 11.27
C LEU A 503 -12.04 11.04 12.03
N ASP A 504 -10.87 11.67 12.03
CA ASP A 504 -10.73 13.04 12.45
C ASP A 504 -10.73 13.97 11.23
N SER A 505 -11.37 15.13 11.37
CA SER A 505 -11.36 16.16 10.32
C SER A 505 -9.96 16.58 9.92
N PHE A 506 -9.00 16.49 10.84
CA PHE A 506 -7.60 16.79 10.60
C PHE A 506 -6.72 15.75 11.28
N ALA A 507 -5.90 15.05 10.49
CA ALA A 507 -4.94 14.08 10.97
C ALA A 507 -3.55 14.43 10.45
N TRP A 508 -2.51 14.29 11.28
CA TRP A 508 -1.15 14.63 10.89
C TRP A 508 -0.08 13.84 11.64
N GLY A 509 1.10 13.80 11.04
CA GLY A 509 2.26 13.12 11.58
C GLY A 509 3.54 13.58 10.91
N TYR A 510 4.65 13.00 11.34
CA TYR A 510 5.94 13.28 10.75
C TYR A 510 6.87 12.06 10.78
N THR A 511 7.82 12.05 9.85
CA THR A 511 8.93 11.11 9.79
C THR A 511 10.23 11.89 9.80
N LEU A 512 11.17 11.49 10.67
CA LEU A 512 12.52 12.01 10.73
C LEU A 512 13.49 10.88 10.41
N ASN A 513 14.46 11.15 9.55
CA ASN A 513 15.57 10.27 9.24
C ASN A 513 16.89 11.00 9.49
N VAL A 514 17.80 10.30 10.14
CA VAL A 514 19.16 10.75 10.40
C VAL A 514 20.07 9.69 9.81
N SER A 515 20.93 10.07 8.87
CA SER A 515 21.87 9.15 8.22
C SER A 515 23.28 9.72 8.31
N GLY A 516 24.20 8.89 8.75
CA GLY A 516 25.63 9.21 8.84
C GLY A 516 26.45 8.43 7.81
N LEU A 517 27.62 8.96 7.52
CA LEU A 517 28.66 8.31 6.74
C LEU A 517 29.97 8.30 7.54
N ILE A 518 30.60 7.13 7.64
CA ILE A 518 31.98 6.98 8.09
C ILE A 518 32.74 6.33 6.94
N GLN A 519 33.59 7.10 6.29
CA GLN A 519 34.38 6.67 5.14
C GLN A 519 35.61 5.87 5.58
N ASP A 520 35.98 4.88 4.76
CA ASP A 520 37.26 4.17 4.87
C ASP A 520 37.59 3.64 6.28
N VAL A 521 36.57 3.16 7.02
CA VAL A 521 36.77 2.52 8.34
C VAL A 521 37.75 1.35 8.23
N ARG A 522 37.73 0.68 7.08
CA ARG A 522 38.81 -0.16 6.55
C ARG A 522 38.93 0.10 5.04
N PRO A 523 40.03 -0.31 4.37
CA PRO A 523 40.19 -0.09 2.94
C PRO A 523 38.97 -0.58 2.14
N ASN A 524 38.36 0.34 1.39
CA ASN A 524 37.14 0.17 0.60
C ASN A 524 35.87 -0.14 1.40
N LEU A 525 35.86 0.03 2.72
CA LEU A 525 34.68 -0.22 3.57
C LEU A 525 34.20 1.07 4.23
N ASP A 526 33.03 1.52 3.79
CA ASP A 526 32.30 2.61 4.41
C ASP A 526 31.20 2.07 5.32
N LEU A 527 30.94 2.74 6.44
CA LEU A 527 29.84 2.44 7.36
C LEU A 527 28.81 3.55 7.38
N LEU A 528 27.55 3.13 7.49
CA LEU A 528 26.38 3.96 7.23
C LEU A 528 25.37 3.83 8.36
N PRO A 529 25.63 4.40 9.54
CA PRO A 529 24.66 4.38 10.64
C PRO A 529 23.44 5.24 10.27
N GLY A 530 22.26 4.79 10.68
CA GLY A 530 21.03 5.55 10.47
C GLY A 530 19.97 5.30 11.53
N LEU A 531 19.07 6.27 11.66
CA LEU A 531 17.89 6.20 12.51
C LEU A 531 16.72 6.83 11.77
N THR A 532 15.63 6.08 11.64
CA THR A 532 14.34 6.63 11.19
C THR A 532 13.37 6.58 12.36
N PHE A 533 12.64 7.66 12.60
CA PHE A 533 11.60 7.76 13.60
C PHE A 533 10.32 8.33 12.95
N ARG A 534 9.20 7.64 13.13
CA ARG A 534 7.88 8.10 12.68
C ARG A 534 6.94 8.24 13.86
N GLN A 535 6.14 9.29 13.84
CA GLN A 535 5.03 9.46 14.75
C GLN A 535 3.81 10.01 14.01
N ASP A 536 2.70 9.30 14.17
CA ASP A 536 1.37 9.77 13.82
C ASP A 536 0.85 10.52 15.05
N VAL A 537 0.77 11.85 14.98
CA VAL A 537 0.70 12.70 16.17
C VAL A 537 -0.72 12.83 16.70
N SER A 538 -1.65 13.19 15.82
CA SER A 538 -3.04 13.45 16.17
C SER A 538 -3.94 13.12 15.00
N GLY A 539 -5.11 12.61 15.32
CA GLY A 539 -6.15 12.27 14.35
C GLY A 539 -5.92 10.96 13.59
N THR A 540 -7.01 10.41 13.06
CA THR A 540 -7.01 9.24 12.18
C THR A 540 -7.47 9.62 10.77
N SER A 541 -6.73 9.18 9.76
CA SER A 541 -7.04 9.38 8.33
C SER A 541 -7.86 8.21 7.75
N PRO A 542 -8.51 8.36 6.57
CA PRO A 542 -9.22 7.27 5.86
C PRO A 542 -8.45 5.93 5.81
N SER A 543 -9.14 4.81 6.09
CA SER A 543 -8.56 3.47 6.35
C SER A 543 -7.62 2.89 5.27
N LEU A 544 -8.00 2.86 4.00
CA LEU A 544 -7.26 2.34 2.87
C LEU A 544 -6.08 3.25 2.47
N ASN A 545 -6.06 4.49 2.95
CA ASN A 545 -4.90 5.38 2.85
C ASN A 545 -4.12 5.52 4.17
N GLU A 546 -4.55 4.89 5.28
CA GLU A 546 -4.15 5.00 6.72
C GLU A 546 -2.79 5.65 7.05
N ASN A 547 -2.60 6.87 6.57
CA ASN A 547 -1.37 7.63 6.75
C ASN A 547 -1.15 7.92 8.23
N PHE A 548 -2.22 8.15 8.97
CA PHE A 548 -2.16 8.54 10.38
C PHE A 548 -3.15 7.74 11.21
N ILE A 549 -2.64 7.10 12.26
CA ILE A 549 -3.42 6.55 13.37
C ILE A 549 -2.92 7.22 14.65
N GLN A 550 -3.81 7.90 15.38
CA GLN A 550 -3.39 8.74 16.50
C GLN A 550 -2.50 8.02 17.53
N GLY A 551 -1.29 8.53 17.71
CA GLY A 551 -0.34 8.04 18.71
C GLY A 551 0.46 6.80 18.29
N ARG A 552 0.29 6.30 17.05
CA ARG A 552 1.12 5.24 16.46
C ARG A 552 2.55 5.75 16.23
N LYS A 553 3.53 4.94 16.60
CA LYS A 553 4.96 5.25 16.50
C LYS A 553 5.74 4.07 15.97
N SER A 554 6.82 4.38 15.27
CA SER A 554 7.84 3.39 14.92
C SER A 554 9.23 4.02 14.90
N ALA A 555 10.24 3.17 15.10
CA ALA A 555 11.63 3.54 14.89
C ALA A 555 12.39 2.40 14.26
N THR A 556 13.29 2.75 13.35
CA THR A 556 14.22 1.82 12.71
C THR A 556 15.64 2.31 12.97
N LEU A 557 16.42 1.50 13.69
CA LEU A 557 17.86 1.69 13.83
C LEU A 557 18.56 0.85 12.76
N GLU A 558 19.47 1.45 12.02
CA GLU A 558 20.15 0.78 10.91
C GLU A 558 21.66 0.99 10.92
N LEU A 559 22.37 -0.04 10.45
CA LEU A 559 23.79 0.01 10.15
C LEU A 559 24.01 -0.60 8.77
N GLY A 560 24.29 0.27 7.79
CA GLY A 560 24.73 -0.12 6.46
C GLY A 560 26.25 -0.22 6.36
N GLY A 561 26.71 -0.95 5.35
CA GLY A 561 28.10 -1.00 4.94
C GLY A 561 28.20 -1.12 3.42
N LYS A 562 29.17 -0.42 2.83
CA LYS A 562 29.50 -0.54 1.40
C LYS A 562 30.93 -1.00 1.26
N TYR A 563 31.14 -2.07 0.48
CA TYR A 563 32.45 -2.57 0.13
C TYR A 563 32.76 -2.30 -1.35
N GLY A 564 33.57 -1.27 -1.59
CA GLY A 564 33.82 -0.73 -2.92
C GLY A 564 32.55 -0.24 -3.59
N GLN A 565 32.45 -0.46 -4.91
CA GLN A 565 31.30 0.01 -5.70
C GLN A 565 30.29 -1.07 -6.04
N LYS A 566 30.46 -2.32 -5.59
CA LYS A 566 29.64 -3.47 -6.05
C LYS A 566 28.86 -4.19 -4.97
N LEU A 567 29.34 -4.18 -3.72
CA LEU A 567 28.73 -4.94 -2.62
C LEU A 567 28.25 -3.98 -1.54
N GLY A 568 27.00 -4.11 -1.15
CA GLY A 568 26.40 -3.39 -0.04
C GLY A 568 25.68 -4.35 0.90
N GLY A 569 25.58 -3.96 2.16
CA GLY A 569 24.78 -4.67 3.14
C GLY A 569 24.15 -3.71 4.13
N LYS A 570 23.02 -4.10 4.70
CA LYS A 570 22.30 -3.32 5.71
C LYS A 570 21.70 -4.24 6.75
N LEU A 571 21.94 -3.94 8.02
CA LEU A 571 21.24 -4.53 9.15
C LEU A 571 20.34 -3.47 9.76
N ALA A 572 19.06 -3.78 9.96
CA ALA A 572 18.09 -2.87 10.56
C ALA A 572 17.30 -3.58 11.66
N TYR A 573 16.95 -2.84 12.71
CA TYR A 573 15.98 -3.27 13.72
C TYR A 573 14.86 -2.25 13.77
N THR A 574 13.63 -2.70 13.55
CA THR A 574 12.42 -1.87 13.58
C THR A 574 11.57 -2.26 14.77
N SER A 575 11.08 -1.25 15.50
CA SER A 575 10.14 -1.42 16.61
C SER A 575 8.89 -0.55 16.41
N PHE A 576 7.73 -1.08 16.80
CA PHE A 576 6.42 -0.44 16.72
C PHE A 576 5.79 -0.30 18.11
N TRP A 577 5.21 0.87 18.41
CA TRP A 577 4.54 1.08 19.69
C TRP A 577 3.52 2.23 19.63
N GLY A 578 2.76 2.41 20.72
CA GLY A 578 1.68 3.41 20.78
C GLY A 578 0.41 2.95 20.06
N ALA A 579 -0.64 3.77 20.11
CA ALA A 579 -2.00 3.50 19.60
C ALA A 579 -2.72 2.21 20.11
N ARG A 580 -2.02 1.30 20.82
CA ARG A 580 -2.59 0.09 21.47
C ARG A 580 -3.47 -0.71 20.50
N LYS A 581 -4.77 -0.84 20.80
CA LYS A 581 -5.74 -1.59 20.00
C LYS A 581 -5.90 -1.06 18.56
N ASP A 582 -5.51 0.17 18.31
CA ASP A 582 -5.59 0.79 16.98
C ASP A 582 -4.26 0.59 16.20
N ASN A 583 -3.26 -0.08 16.79
CA ASN A 583 -1.98 -0.39 16.16
C ASN A 583 -1.77 -1.90 15.99
N ALA A 584 -2.26 -2.45 14.88
CA ALA A 584 -2.07 -3.85 14.51
C ALA A 584 -0.61 -4.24 14.21
N LEU A 585 0.34 -3.27 14.16
CA LEU A 585 1.77 -3.55 13.97
C LEU A 585 2.55 -3.70 15.28
N ILE A 586 1.90 -3.50 16.45
CA ILE A 586 2.57 -3.35 17.75
C ILE A 586 3.44 -4.56 18.17
N ASP A 587 3.18 -5.74 17.63
CA ASP A 587 3.87 -6.99 17.96
C ASP A 587 4.81 -7.48 16.84
N ARG A 588 5.14 -6.60 15.89
CA ARG A 588 5.88 -6.91 14.65
C ARG A 588 7.31 -6.38 14.64
N ASP A 589 7.90 -6.24 15.83
CA ASP A 589 9.30 -5.86 15.98
C ASP A 589 10.19 -6.91 15.33
N HIS A 590 11.08 -6.46 14.45
CA HIS A 590 11.88 -7.35 13.61
C HIS A 590 13.28 -6.83 13.35
N VAL A 591 14.18 -7.76 13.07
CA VAL A 591 15.50 -7.53 12.50
C VAL A 591 15.44 -7.86 11.01
N ALA A 592 16.09 -7.03 10.20
CA ALA A 592 16.22 -7.24 8.78
C ALA A 592 17.66 -7.15 8.32
N LEU A 593 18.08 -8.13 7.52
CA LEU A 593 19.35 -8.14 6.81
C LEU A 593 19.07 -8.02 5.31
N ASN A 594 19.73 -7.08 4.65
CA ASN A 594 19.76 -6.99 3.19
C ASN A 594 21.22 -7.00 2.71
N VAL A 595 21.48 -7.74 1.62
CA VAL A 595 22.77 -7.78 0.93
C VAL A 595 22.50 -7.58 -0.55
N THR A 596 23.22 -6.65 -1.16
CA THR A 596 23.06 -6.26 -2.56
C THR A 596 24.37 -6.37 -3.32
N TYR A 597 24.31 -6.90 -4.53
CA TYR A 597 25.45 -7.01 -5.43
C TYR A 597 25.08 -6.56 -6.84
N SER A 598 25.76 -5.53 -7.34
CA SER A 598 25.55 -4.99 -8.69
C SER A 598 26.65 -5.41 -9.64
N PHE A 599 26.27 -5.81 -10.85
CA PHE A 599 27.19 -6.34 -11.86
C PHE A 599 26.79 -6.07 -13.29
#